data_AF-A0A7V4J0Q8-F1
#
_entry.id   AF-A0A7V4J0Q8-F1
#
_cell.length_a   1.000
_cell.length_b   1.000
_cell.length_c   1.000
_cell.angle_alpha   90.00
_cell.angle_beta   90.00
_cell.angle_gamma   90.00
#
_symmetry.space_group_name_H-M   'P 1'
#
loop_
_entity.id
_entity.type
_entity.pdbx_description
1 polymer ?
#
loop_
_entity_poly.entity_id
_entity_poly.type
_entity_poly.pdbx_seq_one_letter_code
_entity_poly.pdbx_strand_id
1 'polypeptide(L)'
;MTLVEFQTQLVSLESSLERFAYSLTLNREDARDLVQETFLKALMYRDKFIHNDNFKAWIYTIMKNTFINNYRRNIRQNTHRDQTREGYYLSHPQASGYDDPASSLSAKELEESMQ
;
A
#
# COMPACT_ATOMS: atom_id res chain seq x y z
N MET A 1 -17.33 15.37 -21.45
CA MET A 1 -17.76 15.61 -20.06
C MET A 1 -17.14 16.92 -19.64
N THR A 2 -17.89 17.82 -19.03
CA THR A 2 -17.35 19.03 -18.41
C THR A 2 -16.66 18.69 -17.08
N LEU A 3 -15.83 19.59 -16.54
CA LEU A 3 -15.16 19.35 -15.26
C LEU A 3 -16.18 19.19 -14.12
N VAL A 4 -17.21 20.03 -14.13
CA VAL A 4 -18.29 20.03 -13.15
C VAL A 4 -19.05 18.71 -13.19
N GLU A 5 -19.46 18.25 -14.37
CA GLU A 5 -20.11 16.93 -14.53
C GLU A 5 -19.26 15.78 -13.99
N PHE A 6 -17.96 15.79 -14.28
CA PHE A 6 -17.02 14.77 -13.78
C PHE A 6 -17.01 14.76 -12.23
N GLN A 7 -16.86 15.93 -11.62
CA GLN A 7 -16.80 16.07 -10.16
C GLN A 7 -18.11 15.66 -9.50
N THR A 8 -19.25 16.06 -10.05
CA THR A 8 -20.57 15.68 -9.54
C THR A 8 -20.76 14.16 -9.58
N GLN A 9 -20.37 13.50 -10.69
CA GLN A 9 -20.42 12.03 -10.76
C GLN A 9 -19.47 11.38 -9.76
N LEU A 10 -18.28 11.93 -9.56
CA LEU A 10 -17.30 11.39 -8.61
C LEU A 10 -17.82 11.46 -7.17
N VAL A 11 -18.33 12.62 -6.75
CA VAL A 11 -18.91 12.82 -5.41
C VAL A 11 -20.14 11.91 -5.21
N SER A 12 -20.95 11.69 -6.24
CA SER A 12 -22.09 10.76 -6.15
C SER A 12 -21.69 9.31 -5.82
N LEU A 13 -20.44 8.92 -6.13
CA LEU A 13 -19.91 7.58 -5.84
C LEU A 13 -19.25 7.48 -4.47
N GLU A 14 -19.00 8.58 -3.76
CA GLU A 14 -18.22 8.65 -2.52
C GLU A 14 -18.67 7.59 -1.49
N SER A 15 -19.94 7.59 -1.09
CA SER A 15 -20.42 6.64 -0.06
C SER A 15 -20.32 5.18 -0.52
N SER A 16 -20.43 4.92 -1.83
CA SER A 16 -20.29 3.55 -2.36
C SER A 16 -18.83 3.09 -2.43
N LEU A 17 -17.92 4.03 -2.65
CA LEU A 17 -16.49 3.82 -2.66
C LEU A 17 -15.94 3.69 -1.25
N GLU A 18 -16.42 4.46 -0.27
CA GLU A 18 -16.09 4.27 1.15
C GLU A 18 -16.44 2.86 1.64
N ARG A 19 -17.64 2.36 1.31
CA ARG A 19 -18.06 0.99 1.68
C ARG A 19 -17.16 -0.06 1.04
N PHE A 20 -16.79 0.13 -0.23
CA PHE A 20 -15.91 -0.80 -0.93
C PHE A 20 -14.48 -0.73 -0.39
N ALA A 21 -13.94 0.46 -0.17
CA ALA A 21 -12.63 0.68 0.44
C ALA A 21 -12.56 0.03 1.82
N TYR A 22 -13.59 0.19 2.66
CA TYR A 22 -13.67 -0.47 3.96
C TYR A 22 -13.63 -1.99 3.87
N SER A 23 -14.27 -2.59 2.86
CA SER A 23 -14.19 -4.04 2.63
C SER A 23 -12.78 -4.53 2.24
N LEU A 24 -11.93 -3.65 1.73
CA LEU A 24 -10.54 -3.95 1.37
C LEU A 24 -9.57 -3.70 2.53
N THR A 25 -9.77 -2.63 3.30
CA THR A 25 -8.84 -2.18 4.34
C THR A 25 -9.17 -2.70 5.74
N LEU A 26 -10.45 -2.99 6.01
CA LEU A 26 -10.98 -3.31 7.35
C LEU A 26 -10.67 -2.24 8.42
N ASN A 27 -10.30 -1.04 7.98
CA ASN A 27 -9.98 0.12 8.81
C ASN A 27 -10.61 1.36 8.18
N ARG A 28 -11.31 2.15 9.00
CA ARG A 28 -12.07 3.32 8.55
C ARG A 28 -11.18 4.46 8.06
N GLU A 29 -10.05 4.72 8.73
CA GLU A 29 -9.14 5.78 8.33
C GLU A 29 -8.42 5.40 7.03
N ASP A 30 -7.90 4.17 6.94
CA ASP A 30 -7.28 3.67 5.70
C ASP A 30 -8.27 3.65 4.52
N ALA A 31 -9.56 3.38 4.79
CA ALA A 31 -10.60 3.43 3.76
C ALA A 31 -10.81 4.86 3.24
N ARG A 32 -10.85 5.86 4.13
CA ARG A 32 -10.96 7.28 3.74
C ARG A 32 -9.75 7.74 2.95
N ASP A 33 -8.55 7.34 3.37
CA ASP A 33 -7.31 7.67 2.66
C ASP A 33 -7.31 7.06 1.25
N LEU A 34 -7.75 5.80 1.12
CA LEU A 34 -7.89 5.15 -0.18
C LEU A 34 -8.91 5.86 -1.09
N VAL A 35 -10.03 6.32 -0.55
CA VAL A 35 -11.03 7.10 -1.30
C VAL A 35 -10.44 8.42 -1.79
N GLN A 36 -9.77 9.16 -0.91
CA GLN A 36 -9.14 10.43 -1.24
C GLN A 36 -8.07 10.26 -2.33
N GLU A 37 -7.19 9.27 -2.20
CA GLU A 37 -6.16 9.00 -3.21
C GLU A 37 -6.78 8.57 -4.55
N THR A 38 -7.88 7.81 -4.50
CA THR A 38 -8.66 7.45 -5.69
C THR A 38 -9.20 8.69 -6.38
N PHE A 39 -9.79 9.64 -5.64
CA PHE A 39 -10.35 10.87 -6.18
C PHE A 39 -9.27 11.74 -6.81
N LEU A 40 -8.12 11.88 -6.15
CA LEU A 40 -6.98 12.60 -6.68
C LEU A 40 -6.52 12.00 -8.02
N LYS A 41 -6.32 10.69 -8.08
CA LYS A 41 -5.92 9.99 -9.33
C LYS A 41 -6.99 10.09 -10.41
N ALA A 42 -8.27 9.99 -10.06
CA ALA A 42 -9.37 10.14 -11.00
C ALA A 42 -9.37 11.53 -11.65
N LEU A 43 -9.16 12.58 -10.85
CA LEU A 43 -9.03 13.95 -11.35
C LEU A 43 -7.77 14.12 -12.23
N MET A 44 -6.63 13.55 -11.82
CA MET A 44 -5.39 13.59 -12.61
C MET A 44 -5.50 12.87 -13.95
N TYR A 45 -6.22 11.74 -13.99
CA TYR A 45 -6.39 10.93 -15.21
C TYR A 45 -7.70 11.21 -15.94
N ARG A 46 -8.39 12.29 -15.58
CA ARG A 46 -9.66 12.70 -16.19
C ARG A 46 -9.61 12.71 -17.71
N ASP A 47 -8.54 13.26 -18.28
CA ASP A 47 -8.41 13.39 -19.74
C ASP A 47 -8.20 12.05 -20.44
N LYS A 48 -7.90 10.98 -19.68
CA LYS A 48 -7.82 9.60 -20.19
C LYS A 48 -9.16 8.86 -20.15
N PHE A 49 -10.18 9.43 -19.51
CA PHE A 49 -11.51 8.84 -19.48
C PHE A 49 -12.19 9.00 -20.85
N ILE A 50 -12.44 7.89 -21.52
CA ILE A 50 -13.10 7.86 -22.83
C ILE A 50 -14.60 8.08 -22.63
N HIS A 51 -15.16 9.08 -23.30
CA HIS A 51 -16.59 9.36 -23.28
C HIS A 51 -17.37 8.13 -23.82
N ASN A 52 -18.40 7.67 -23.09
CA ASN A 52 -19.16 6.40 -23.21
C ASN A 52 -18.61 5.17 -22.47
N ASP A 53 -17.49 5.26 -21.76
CA ASP A 53 -17.08 4.18 -20.85
C ASP A 53 -17.87 4.23 -19.53
N ASN A 54 -18.00 3.09 -18.84
CA ASN A 54 -18.70 3.01 -17.57
C ASN A 54 -17.90 3.75 -16.48
N PHE A 55 -18.27 5.01 -16.22
CA PHE A 55 -17.60 5.87 -15.25
C PHE A 55 -17.40 5.19 -13.89
N LYS A 56 -18.43 4.52 -13.38
CA LYS A 56 -18.34 3.79 -12.12
C LYS A 56 -17.28 2.68 -12.18
N ALA A 57 -17.31 1.83 -13.21
CA ALA A 57 -16.32 0.77 -13.36
C ALA A 57 -14.89 1.32 -13.47
N TRP A 58 -14.71 2.44 -14.17
CA TRP A 58 -13.43 3.11 -14.30
C TRP A 58 -12.89 3.62 -12.95
N ILE A 59 -13.73 4.28 -12.14
CA ILE A 59 -13.33 4.74 -10.80
C ILE A 59 -13.00 3.56 -9.86
N TYR A 60 -13.81 2.49 -9.88
CA TYR A 60 -13.52 1.28 -9.09
C TYR A 60 -12.20 0.61 -9.52
N THR A 61 -11.86 0.67 -10.82
CA THR A 61 -10.58 0.19 -11.34
C THR A 61 -9.41 1.00 -10.80
N ILE A 62 -9.53 2.33 -10.78
CA ILE A 62 -8.53 3.22 -10.18
C ILE A 62 -8.35 2.87 -8.69
N MET A 63 -9.44 2.74 -7.92
CA MET A 63 -9.37 2.39 -6.51
C MET A 63 -8.67 1.06 -6.26
N LYS A 64 -9.05 0.01 -7.00
CA LYS A 64 -8.47 -1.32 -6.85
C LYS A 64 -6.97 -1.31 -7.16
N ASN A 65 -6.55 -0.61 -8.21
CA ASN A 65 -5.14 -0.49 -8.57
C ASN A 65 -4.35 0.29 -7.50
N THR A 66 -4.92 1.37 -6.97
CA THR A 66 -4.33 2.14 -5.86
C THR A 66 -4.14 1.25 -4.62
N PHE A 67 -5.17 0.51 -4.22
CA PHE A 67 -5.09 -0.42 -3.08
C PHE A 67 -3.99 -1.47 -3.28
N ILE A 68 -3.95 -2.14 -4.44
CA ILE A 68 -2.94 -3.18 -4.74
C ILE A 68 -1.53 -2.59 -4.70
N ASN A 69 -1.33 -1.39 -5.24
CA ASN A 69 -0.03 -0.72 -5.24
C ASN A 69 0.41 -0.34 -3.83
N ASN A 70 -0.50 0.20 -3.01
CA ASN A 70 -0.22 0.56 -1.62
C ASN A 70 0.11 -0.70 -0.80
N TYR A 71 -0.64 -1.78 -0.98
CA TYR A 71 -0.38 -3.07 -0.34
C TYR A 71 1.00 -3.64 -0.71
N ARG A 72 1.34 -3.67 -2.01
CA ARG A 72 2.66 -4.12 -2.49
C ARG A 72 3.81 -3.26 -1.94
N ARG A 73 3.60 -1.94 -1.83
CA ARG A 73 4.59 -1.02 -1.27
C ARG A 73 4.80 -1.28 0.23
N ASN A 74 3.72 -1.48 0.98
CA ASN A 74 3.77 -1.77 2.41
C ASN A 74 4.54 -3.07 2.69
N ILE A 75 4.26 -4.14 1.94
CA ILE A 75 5.01 -5.40 2.05
C ILE A 75 6.50 -5.17 1.82
N ARG A 76 6.88 -4.50 0.72
CA ARG A 76 8.30 -4.24 0.41
C ARG A 76 8.99 -3.44 1.53
N GLN A 77 8.31 -2.44 2.08
CA GLN A 77 8.84 -1.65 3.19
C GLN A 77 9.00 -2.48 4.47
N ASN A 78 8.06 -3.37 4.76
CA ASN A 78 8.17 -4.26 5.92
C ASN A 78 9.29 -5.29 5.72
N THR A 79 9.48 -5.85 4.52
CA THR A 79 10.59 -6.76 4.22
C THR A 79 11.95 -6.08 4.44
N HIS A 80 12.10 -4.81 4.04
CA HIS A 80 13.33 -4.06 4.32
C HIS A 80 13.53 -3.78 5.81
N ARG A 81 12.46 -3.56 6.59
CA ARG A 81 12.55 -3.40 8.04
C ARG A 81 12.93 -4.70 8.77
N ASP A 82 12.50 -5.84 8.25
CA ASP A 82 12.86 -7.15 8.82
C ASP A 82 14.35 -7.48 8.60
N GLN A 83 14.97 -6.90 7.57
CA GLN A 83 16.41 -7.01 7.30
C GLN A 83 17.28 -6.09 8.18
N THR A 84 16.70 -5.22 9.01
CA THR A 84 17.47 -4.46 10.00
C THR A 84 17.93 -5.38 11.14
N ARG A 85 19.10 -5.12 11.74
CA ARG A 85 19.72 -5.91 12.83
C ARG A 85 18.71 -6.50 13.83
N GLU A 86 17.72 -5.72 14.28
CA GLU A 86 16.71 -6.18 15.25
C GLU A 86 15.76 -7.28 14.74
N GLY A 87 15.34 -7.25 13.47
CA GLY A 87 14.45 -8.29 12.89
C GLY A 87 15.15 -9.64 12.72
N TYR A 88 16.45 -9.61 12.45
CA TYR A 88 17.29 -10.81 12.39
C TYR A 88 17.36 -11.55 13.75
N TYR A 89 17.56 -10.81 14.85
CA TYR A 89 17.62 -11.39 16.20
C TYR A 89 16.25 -11.89 16.72
N LEU A 90 15.14 -11.32 16.23
CA LEU A 90 13.78 -11.76 16.59
C LEU A 90 13.34 -13.03 15.84
N SER A 91 13.75 -13.17 14.57
CA SER A 91 13.44 -14.33 13.72
C SER A 91 14.30 -15.55 14.04
N HIS A 92 15.52 -15.33 14.53
CA HIS A 92 16.37 -16.35 15.13
C HIS A 92 16.41 -16.12 16.65
N PRO A 93 15.42 -16.59 17.42
CA PRO A 93 15.58 -16.60 18.87
C PRO A 93 16.88 -17.33 19.15
N GLN A 94 17.79 -16.68 19.90
CA GLN A 94 19.01 -17.28 20.44
C GLN A 94 18.63 -18.59 21.13
N ALA A 95 18.58 -19.68 20.36
CA ALA A 95 18.17 -20.97 20.83
C ALA A 95 19.37 -21.51 21.59
N SER A 96 19.28 -21.36 22.92
CA SER A 96 20.00 -22.10 23.93
C SER A 96 21.53 -22.12 23.81
N GLY A 97 22.20 -21.30 24.62
CA GLY A 97 23.32 -21.71 25.49
C GLY A 97 24.58 -22.32 24.87
N TYR A 98 24.70 -22.41 23.55
CA TYR A 98 25.90 -22.79 22.84
C TYR A 98 26.29 -21.62 21.95
N ASP A 99 27.35 -20.90 22.34
CA ASP A 99 28.04 -19.94 21.49
C ASP A 99 28.64 -20.71 20.31
N ASP A 100 27.87 -20.86 19.22
CA ASP A 100 28.41 -21.30 17.94
C ASP A 100 29.20 -20.13 17.32
N PRO A 101 30.52 -20.28 17.10
CA PRO A 101 31.36 -19.27 16.47
C PRO A 101 30.82 -18.78 15.13
N ALA A 102 30.12 -19.64 14.36
CA ALA A 102 29.57 -19.27 13.05
C ALA A 102 28.49 -18.18 13.13
N SER A 103 27.71 -18.15 14.21
CA SER A 103 26.68 -17.11 14.43
C SER A 103 27.30 -15.76 14.78
N SER A 104 28.37 -15.76 15.59
CA SER A 104 29.11 -14.54 15.93
C SER A 104 29.84 -13.94 14.72
N LEU A 105 30.32 -14.78 13.81
CA LEU A 105 30.99 -14.36 12.57
C LEU A 105 30.01 -13.67 11.61
N SER A 106 28.83 -14.26 11.41
CA SER A 106 27.79 -13.70 10.52
C SER A 106 27.31 -12.31 10.98
N ALA A 107 27.20 -12.10 12.30
CA ALA A 107 26.82 -10.81 12.86
C ALA A 107 27.90 -9.72 12.66
N LYS A 108 29.17 -10.13 12.59
CA LYS A 108 30.35 -9.26 12.45
C LYS A 108 30.58 -8.86 10.99
N GLU A 109 30.40 -9.80 10.05
CA GLU A 109 30.48 -9.55 8.61
C GLU A 109 29.41 -8.54 8.14
N LEU A 110 28.20 -8.60 8.72
CA LEU A 110 27.15 -7.60 8.46
C LEU A 110 27.54 -6.20 8.96
N GLU A 111 28.28 -6.10 10.07
CA GLU A 111 28.75 -4.82 10.61
C GLU A 111 29.83 -4.18 9.73
N GLU A 112 30.74 -5.00 9.21
CA GLU A 112 31.76 -4.56 8.25
C GLU A 112 31.16 -4.12 6.90
N SER A 113 30.03 -4.74 6.48
CA SER A 113 29.38 -4.41 5.19
C SER A 113 28.65 -3.07 5.14
N MET A 114 28.41 -2.44 6.30
CA MET A 114 27.71 -1.15 6.42
C MET A 114 28.66 0.05 6.61
N GLN A 115 29.97 -0.17 6.59
CA GLN A 115 31.03 0.83 6.73
C GLN A 115 31.62 1.22 5.37
#